data_AF-A0A3C0Y207-F1
#
_entry.id   AF-A0A3C0Y207-F1
#
_cell.length_a   1.000
_cell.length_b   1.000
_cell.length_c   1.000
_cell.angle_alpha   90.00
_cell.angle_beta   90.00
_cell.angle_gamma   90.00
#
_symmetry.space_group_name_H-M   'P 1'
#
loop_
_entity.id
_entity.type
_entity.pdbx_description
1 polymer ?
#
loop_
_entity_poly.entity_id
_entity_poly.type
_entity_poly.pdbx_seq_one_letter_code
_entity_poly.pdbx_strand_id
1 'polypeptide(L)'
;MRSVACSAFELCLIRAPREFKINMNYRYMKYLLVSIFCLALAACGGGGSSPAASNQVPTTVGLTASLVPGCTGANCGAINANTYSGTGIGVWRYNNTSSSAATINVDIAGVAAGKVATLVFSNGSQASATAPASGILASPVAPTPVLADSGLFAGAVAEHQKHDDAHAQMLEKNRAISAGLIRSRTTAKTAADLLSTNSAAVTRLSFSPAVGASRSWIDNFPATPVAYAASVQFVCPLPSGRNVVWWVDPTIVSSGKFTAAELSAALGAMQTSYCGSAGGLAQLNTLLGDLWGSAASTYAELIKDVPGTLQDVNVVLLNVPDSAGWAGYFFGGNNLLKTPSNSSNEALAVFINAGQIKASLNYTTSTLLHESTHMVNFYQRSVARGVVHDTWLEETSAMMTEDIVTPAVVSGYNKILSYRLPGYLLTGGNVSYINWPTLLVDSSPNYAIGGGFGAFLNRRYGLSIYQQLVTSCSDGTSLTSYACLDGLIKANGGPSFSDEFARFGATAFGQLPAVGTPAGYGYPSTVAGAYTLQAKDLSPLALAAPASLTSGYAATTHTYQRDTIAAGKTSYVRNGVVVPANTSLMVIIK
;
A
#
# COMPACT_ATOMS: atom_id res chain seq x y z
N MET A 1 -62.21 12.92 1.46
CA MET A 1 -63.12 13.63 2.38
C MET A 1 -62.24 14.52 3.24
N ARG A 2 -62.12 15.82 2.88
CA ARG A 2 -62.66 17.00 3.61
C ARG A 2 -62.16 17.05 5.07
N SER A 3 -61.46 18.07 5.59
CA SER A 3 -61.59 19.54 5.49
C SER A 3 -60.39 20.18 6.25
N VAL A 4 -59.59 21.14 5.74
CA VAL A 4 -59.68 22.64 5.80
C VAL A 4 -59.74 23.18 7.26
N ALA A 5 -59.00 24.18 7.79
CA ALA A 5 -58.35 25.44 7.32
C ALA A 5 -57.26 25.92 8.34
N CYS A 6 -56.20 26.67 7.98
CA CYS A 6 -56.03 28.18 7.97
C CYS A 6 -56.28 28.86 9.36
N SER A 7 -55.54 29.84 9.91
CA SER A 7 -54.66 30.92 9.39
C SER A 7 -54.02 31.73 10.57
N ALA A 8 -52.97 32.50 10.25
CA ALA A 8 -52.49 33.81 10.81
C ALA A 8 -51.99 33.93 12.28
N PHE A 9 -50.77 34.41 12.60
CA PHE A 9 -50.02 35.69 12.38
C PHE A 9 -50.12 36.63 13.60
N GLU A 10 -49.01 36.86 14.34
CA GLU A 10 -48.45 38.22 14.62
C GLU A 10 -47.12 38.21 15.42
N LEU A 11 -46.33 39.27 15.17
CA LEU A 11 -44.97 39.60 15.58
C LEU A 11 -44.80 40.03 17.06
N CYS A 12 -43.60 39.81 17.65
CA CYS A 12 -42.80 40.90 18.27
C CYS A 12 -41.34 40.51 18.62
N LEU A 13 -40.39 41.09 17.88
CA LEU A 13 -39.10 41.76 18.24
C LEU A 13 -38.23 41.37 19.49
N ILE A 14 -36.91 41.25 19.18
CA ILE A 14 -35.69 41.64 19.94
C ILE A 14 -35.12 40.68 21.00
N ARG A 15 -33.96 40.06 20.72
CA ARG A 15 -32.62 40.40 21.29
C ARG A 15 -31.48 39.53 20.70
N ALA A 16 -30.38 40.16 20.30
CA ALA A 16 -29.16 39.53 19.79
C ALA A 16 -28.33 38.83 20.90
N PRO A 17 -27.54 37.79 20.56
CA PRO A 17 -26.74 37.04 21.53
C PRO A 17 -25.36 37.67 21.81
N ARG A 18 -24.86 37.37 23.03
CA ARG A 18 -23.63 37.87 23.65
C ARG A 18 -22.35 37.34 23.00
N GLU A 19 -21.36 38.22 22.97
CA GLU A 19 -19.96 38.00 22.59
C GLU A 19 -19.28 36.89 23.40
N PHE A 20 -18.52 36.03 22.71
CA PHE A 20 -17.46 35.21 23.28
C PHE A 20 -16.10 35.76 22.81
N LYS A 21 -15.34 36.36 23.73
CA LYS A 21 -13.98 36.87 23.48
C LYS A 21 -12.96 35.74 23.61
N ILE A 22 -12.19 35.50 22.55
CA ILE A 22 -10.97 34.68 22.59
C ILE A 22 -9.77 35.64 22.67
N ASN A 23 -9.06 35.60 23.80
CA ASN A 23 -7.79 36.31 23.99
C ASN A 23 -6.65 35.51 23.34
N MET A 24 -6.16 35.98 22.20
CA MET A 24 -4.95 35.46 21.56
C MET A 24 -3.79 36.42 21.81
N ASN A 25 -2.85 36.03 22.67
CA ASN A 25 -1.63 36.78 22.96
C ASN A 25 -0.64 36.64 21.80
N TYR A 26 -0.49 37.69 20.99
CA TYR A 26 0.62 37.87 20.06
C TYR A 26 1.81 38.52 20.77
N ARG A 27 2.97 37.87 20.76
CA ARG A 27 4.27 38.53 21.00
C ARG A 27 5.33 38.02 20.03
N TYR A 28 6.02 39.02 19.45
CA TYR A 28 7.26 38.99 18.66
C TYR A 28 7.19 38.76 17.14
N MET A 29 6.94 39.88 16.47
CA MET A 29 7.47 40.25 15.16
C MET A 29 8.86 40.89 15.36
N LYS A 30 9.88 40.56 14.53
CA LYS A 30 10.92 41.48 14.03
C LYS A 30 11.97 40.81 13.11
N TYR A 31 11.98 41.28 11.85
CA TYR A 31 13.07 41.34 10.83
C TYR A 31 13.57 40.00 10.22
N LEU A 32 13.87 39.86 8.92
CA LEU A 32 14.27 40.81 7.89
C LEU A 32 13.91 40.24 6.49
N LEU A 33 13.31 41.06 5.62
CA LEU A 33 13.12 40.81 4.18
C LEU A 33 14.44 41.10 3.44
N VAL A 34 14.92 40.16 2.62
CA VAL A 34 15.84 40.44 1.50
C VAL A 34 15.29 39.71 0.29
N SER A 35 14.76 40.46 -0.67
CA SER A 35 14.35 39.98 -1.99
C SER A 35 15.50 40.22 -2.96
N ILE A 36 16.04 39.15 -3.57
CA ILE A 36 16.92 39.27 -4.73
C ILE A 36 16.10 38.94 -5.98
N PHE A 37 15.79 39.99 -6.72
CA PHE A 37 15.36 39.96 -8.11
C PHE A 37 16.58 39.68 -9.00
N CYS A 38 16.49 38.70 -9.89
CA CYS A 38 17.35 38.62 -11.08
C CYS A 38 16.46 38.45 -12.32
N LEU A 39 16.15 39.59 -12.96
CA LEU A 39 15.77 39.65 -14.37
C LEU A 39 17.05 39.49 -15.21
N ALA A 40 17.03 38.59 -16.19
CA ALA A 40 17.92 38.64 -17.33
C ALA A 40 17.07 38.83 -18.60
N LEU A 41 16.99 40.08 -19.06
CA LEU A 41 16.70 40.40 -20.46
C LEU A 41 18.02 40.33 -21.24
N ALA A 42 18.03 39.58 -22.34
CA ALA A 42 18.95 39.80 -23.44
C ALA A 42 18.13 40.19 -24.68
N ALA A 43 18.57 41.27 -25.32
CA ALA A 43 17.83 42.07 -26.28
C ALA A 43 17.95 41.59 -27.74
N CYS A 44 16.97 42.05 -28.53
CA CYS A 44 16.97 42.42 -29.95
C CYS A 44 18.04 41.86 -30.91
N GLY A 45 17.54 41.18 -31.93
CA GLY A 45 18.06 41.23 -33.30
C GLY A 45 16.87 41.23 -34.28
N GLY A 46 16.59 42.37 -34.90
CA GLY A 46 15.52 42.54 -35.89
C GLY A 46 16.03 42.40 -37.32
N GLY A 47 15.10 42.29 -38.27
CA GLY A 47 15.35 42.46 -39.71
C GLY A 47 14.52 41.52 -40.58
N GLY A 48 13.36 42.01 -41.02
CA GLY A 48 12.46 41.25 -41.91
C GLY A 48 12.92 41.22 -43.37
N SER A 49 12.43 40.22 -44.09
CA SER A 49 12.16 40.23 -45.55
C SER A 49 11.42 38.93 -45.90
N SER A 50 10.12 39.03 -46.17
CA SER A 50 9.38 37.95 -46.84
C SER A 50 9.79 37.88 -48.31
N PRO A 51 9.95 36.66 -48.85
CA PRO A 51 9.25 36.38 -50.10
C PRO A 51 8.54 35.03 -50.09
N ALA A 52 7.37 35.06 -50.74
CA ALA A 52 6.67 34.01 -51.49
C ALA A 52 6.74 32.54 -51.03
N ALA A 53 5.53 32.00 -50.86
CA ALA A 53 5.17 30.60 -50.72
C ALA A 53 6.02 29.61 -51.56
N SER A 54 6.48 28.55 -50.89
CA SER A 54 6.49 27.22 -51.50
C SER A 54 5.80 26.25 -50.55
N ASN A 55 4.77 25.58 -51.05
CA ASN A 55 4.13 24.44 -50.42
C ASN A 55 5.14 23.30 -50.38
N GLN A 56 5.86 23.17 -49.27
CA GLN A 56 6.57 21.96 -48.91
C GLN A 56 5.97 21.51 -47.58
N VAL A 57 5.01 20.59 -47.69
CA VAL A 57 4.52 19.79 -46.55
C VAL A 57 5.77 19.17 -45.91
N PRO A 58 6.08 19.43 -44.63
CA PRO A 58 7.06 18.64 -43.94
C PRO A 58 6.43 17.25 -43.77
N THR A 59 6.75 16.32 -44.68
CA THR A 59 6.61 14.90 -44.40
C THR A 59 7.65 14.56 -43.34
N THR A 60 7.32 14.90 -42.09
CA THR A 60 7.82 14.12 -40.97
C THR A 60 7.34 12.71 -41.22
N VAL A 61 8.25 11.82 -41.63
CA VAL A 61 8.06 10.39 -41.59
C VAL A 61 7.85 10.05 -40.12
N GLY A 62 6.60 10.17 -39.66
CA GLY A 62 6.19 9.76 -38.35
C GLY A 62 6.37 8.26 -38.29
N LEU A 63 7.25 7.78 -37.41
CA LEU A 63 7.16 6.43 -36.91
C LEU A 63 5.71 6.24 -36.48
N THR A 64 4.96 5.41 -37.22
CA THR A 64 3.56 5.15 -36.92
C THR A 64 3.53 4.52 -35.55
N ALA A 65 2.99 5.24 -34.57
CA ALA A 65 2.77 4.74 -33.23
C ALA A 65 1.91 3.47 -33.35
N SER A 66 2.52 2.31 -33.07
CA SER A 66 1.94 1.00 -33.34
C SER A 66 2.13 0.09 -32.14
N LEU A 67 1.18 -0.83 -31.97
CA LEU A 67 1.26 -1.88 -30.96
C LEU A 67 2.40 -2.84 -31.27
N VAL A 68 3.00 -3.40 -30.21
CA VAL A 68 3.91 -4.55 -30.32
C VAL A 68 3.40 -5.67 -29.41
N PRO A 69 3.69 -6.95 -29.70
CA PRO A 69 3.44 -8.03 -28.76
C PRO A 69 4.03 -7.72 -27.38
N GLY A 70 3.19 -7.78 -26.36
CA GLY A 70 3.53 -7.56 -24.95
C GLY A 70 3.76 -8.86 -24.18
N CYS A 71 3.58 -10.01 -24.82
CA CYS A 71 3.84 -11.34 -24.28
C CYS A 71 4.71 -12.17 -25.22
N THR A 72 5.21 -13.30 -24.71
CA THR A 72 5.91 -14.33 -25.48
C THR A 72 5.60 -15.72 -24.92
N GLY A 73 5.96 -16.77 -25.66
CA GLY A 73 5.86 -18.16 -25.20
C GLY A 73 4.50 -18.82 -25.48
N ALA A 74 4.32 -20.05 -24.99
CA ALA A 74 3.24 -20.95 -25.39
C ALA A 74 1.81 -20.43 -25.08
N ASN A 75 1.67 -19.57 -24.08
CA ASN A 75 0.37 -19.00 -23.69
C ASN A 75 0.09 -17.64 -24.36
N CYS A 76 1.04 -17.10 -25.13
CA CYS A 76 0.90 -15.81 -25.79
C CYS A 76 0.21 -15.98 -27.15
N GLY A 77 -0.95 -15.34 -27.30
CA GLY A 77 -1.68 -15.31 -28.57
C GLY A 77 -1.33 -14.13 -29.47
N ALA A 78 -0.52 -13.17 -29.02
CA ALA A 78 -0.10 -12.02 -29.82
C ALA A 78 1.08 -12.42 -30.74
N ILE A 79 0.84 -12.46 -32.05
CA ILE A 79 1.87 -12.85 -33.04
C ILE A 79 2.74 -11.66 -33.44
N ASN A 80 2.11 -10.54 -33.79
CA ASN A 80 2.74 -9.30 -34.22
C ASN A 80 1.81 -8.12 -33.85
N ALA A 81 2.07 -6.92 -34.38
CA ALA A 81 1.30 -5.71 -34.07
C ALA A 81 -0.23 -5.82 -34.27
N ASN A 82 -0.70 -6.66 -35.20
CA ASN A 82 -2.08 -6.67 -35.67
C ASN A 82 -2.68 -8.07 -35.84
N THR A 83 -2.03 -9.12 -35.33
CA THR A 83 -2.47 -10.51 -35.53
C THR A 83 -2.55 -11.27 -34.21
N TYR A 84 -3.73 -11.80 -33.91
CA TYR A 84 -3.99 -12.78 -32.87
C TYR A 84 -3.93 -14.20 -33.46
N SER A 85 -3.34 -15.16 -32.74
CA SER A 85 -3.22 -16.55 -33.18
C SER A 85 -4.54 -17.33 -33.17
N GLY A 86 -5.56 -16.80 -32.48
CA GLY A 86 -6.80 -17.52 -32.17
C GLY A 86 -6.74 -18.31 -30.86
N THR A 87 -5.56 -18.52 -30.28
CA THR A 87 -5.34 -19.34 -29.07
C THR A 87 -4.49 -18.63 -28.03
N GLY A 88 -4.59 -19.05 -26.76
CA GLY A 88 -3.89 -18.40 -25.65
C GLY A 88 -4.50 -17.04 -25.29
N ILE A 89 -3.70 -16.18 -24.66
CA ILE A 89 -4.10 -14.80 -24.33
C ILE A 89 -3.23 -13.85 -25.16
N GLY A 90 -3.88 -13.04 -25.99
CA GLY A 90 -3.21 -12.00 -26.75
C GLY A 90 -2.93 -10.80 -25.85
N VAL A 91 -1.67 -10.40 -25.72
CA VAL A 91 -1.27 -9.17 -25.04
C VAL A 91 -0.44 -8.34 -26.00
N TRP A 92 -0.87 -7.11 -26.26
CA TRP A 92 -0.12 -6.10 -26.99
C TRP A 92 0.15 -4.91 -26.08
N ARG A 93 1.22 -4.19 -26.38
CA ARG A 93 1.60 -2.99 -25.64
C ARG A 93 1.98 -1.85 -26.57
N TYR A 94 1.77 -0.64 -26.09
CA TYR A 94 2.36 0.58 -26.61
C TYR A 94 2.80 1.47 -25.44
N ASN A 95 4.07 1.84 -25.42
CA ASN A 95 4.63 2.73 -24.41
C ASN A 95 4.86 4.09 -25.05
N ASN A 96 4.11 5.11 -24.63
CA ASN A 96 4.34 6.48 -25.09
C ASN A 96 5.44 7.13 -24.27
N THR A 97 6.68 7.06 -24.75
CA THR A 97 7.84 7.70 -24.10
C THR A 97 8.04 9.16 -24.55
N SER A 98 7.15 9.69 -25.38
CA SER A 98 7.23 11.08 -25.85
C SER A 98 6.62 12.05 -24.84
N SER A 99 6.93 13.34 -25.01
CA SER A 99 6.37 14.44 -24.21
C SER A 99 4.96 14.87 -24.65
N SER A 100 4.38 14.22 -25.66
CA SER A 100 3.06 14.53 -26.21
C SER A 100 2.15 13.30 -26.21
N ALA A 101 0.83 13.52 -26.21
CA ALA A 101 -0.09 12.42 -26.43
C ALA A 101 0.11 11.80 -27.83
N ALA A 102 -0.01 10.49 -27.93
CA ALA A 102 0.04 9.75 -29.18
C ALA A 102 -1.35 9.22 -29.53
N THR A 103 -1.70 9.27 -30.81
CA THR A 103 -2.92 8.64 -31.33
C THR A 103 -2.55 7.39 -32.09
N ILE A 104 -3.17 6.26 -31.72
CA ILE A 104 -2.95 4.97 -32.36
C ILE A 104 -4.29 4.37 -32.82
N ASN A 105 -4.23 3.56 -33.86
CA ASN A 105 -5.33 2.69 -34.24
C ASN A 105 -5.01 1.26 -33.79
N VAL A 106 -5.99 0.61 -33.18
CA VAL A 106 -5.93 -0.81 -32.83
C VAL A 106 -6.69 -1.55 -33.91
N ASP A 107 -6.01 -2.44 -34.62
CA ASP A 107 -6.62 -3.33 -35.60
C ASP A 107 -5.96 -4.71 -35.42
N ILE A 108 -6.69 -5.63 -34.79
CA ILE A 108 -6.19 -6.97 -34.48
C ILE A 108 -7.08 -8.00 -35.17
N ALA A 109 -6.53 -8.66 -36.18
CA ALA A 109 -7.15 -9.75 -36.92
C ALA A 109 -7.00 -11.10 -36.19
N GLY A 110 -7.80 -12.09 -36.59
CA GLY A 110 -7.74 -13.46 -36.06
C GLY A 110 -8.54 -13.67 -34.78
N VAL A 111 -9.38 -12.70 -34.38
CA VAL A 111 -10.24 -12.80 -33.20
C VAL A 111 -11.53 -13.57 -33.52
N ALA A 112 -12.19 -14.10 -32.49
CA ALA A 112 -13.45 -14.82 -32.62
C ALA A 112 -14.55 -14.16 -31.78
N ALA A 113 -15.80 -14.38 -32.17
CA ALA A 113 -16.97 -13.92 -31.42
C ALA A 113 -16.96 -14.42 -29.96
N GLY A 114 -17.43 -13.58 -29.05
CA GLY A 114 -17.49 -13.87 -27.61
C GLY A 114 -16.19 -13.65 -26.84
N LYS A 115 -15.05 -13.46 -27.54
CA LYS A 115 -13.80 -13.03 -26.92
C LYS A 115 -13.95 -11.64 -26.31
N VAL A 116 -13.20 -11.37 -25.24
CA VAL A 116 -13.21 -10.06 -24.58
C VAL A 116 -11.92 -9.33 -24.89
N ALA A 117 -12.04 -8.14 -25.46
CA ALA A 117 -10.94 -7.20 -25.67
C ALA A 117 -10.95 -6.14 -24.56
N THR A 118 -9.84 -5.99 -23.85
CA THR A 118 -9.68 -4.97 -22.80
C THR A 118 -8.49 -4.08 -23.13
N LEU A 119 -8.72 -2.77 -23.25
CA LEU A 119 -7.68 -1.75 -23.29
C LEU A 119 -7.43 -1.31 -21.86
N VAL A 120 -6.23 -1.52 -21.34
CA VAL A 120 -5.81 -1.02 -20.03
C VAL A 120 -4.79 0.08 -20.25
N PHE A 121 -5.12 1.27 -19.81
CA PHE A 121 -4.17 2.38 -19.76
C PHE A 121 -3.50 2.36 -18.39
N SER A 122 -2.19 2.60 -18.37
CA SER A 122 -1.38 2.72 -17.16
C SER A 122 -0.56 4.00 -17.19
N ASN A 123 -0.71 4.83 -16.16
CA ASN A 123 0.20 5.94 -15.88
C ASN A 123 1.17 5.44 -14.82
N GLY A 124 2.26 4.80 -15.22
CA GLY A 124 3.27 4.32 -14.28
C GLY A 124 4.20 5.40 -13.74
N SER A 125 4.00 6.68 -14.09
CA SER A 125 4.88 7.79 -13.71
C SER A 125 4.50 8.42 -12.36
N GLN A 126 5.40 9.27 -11.83
CA GLN A 126 5.14 10.07 -10.63
C GLN A 126 4.32 11.35 -10.90
N ALA A 127 3.96 11.63 -12.16
CA ALA A 127 3.21 12.82 -12.54
C ALA A 127 1.81 12.45 -13.03
N SER A 128 0.85 13.36 -12.82
CA SER A 128 -0.45 13.25 -13.47
C SER A 128 -0.31 13.49 -14.99
N ALA A 129 -1.17 12.83 -15.76
CA ALA A 129 -1.26 12.96 -17.20
C ALA A 129 -2.67 13.42 -17.62
N THR A 130 -2.81 13.79 -18.88
CA THR A 130 -4.14 13.99 -19.49
C THR A 130 -4.90 12.67 -19.51
N ALA A 131 -6.23 12.72 -19.45
CA ALA A 131 -7.04 11.51 -19.56
C ALA A 131 -6.78 10.79 -20.91
N PRO A 132 -6.59 9.46 -20.91
CA PRO A 132 -6.55 8.69 -22.15
C PRO A 132 -7.94 8.65 -22.81
N ALA A 133 -7.97 8.34 -24.10
CA ALA A 133 -9.21 8.09 -24.82
C ALA A 133 -9.19 6.70 -25.46
N SER A 134 -10.25 5.92 -25.29
CA SER A 134 -10.39 4.59 -25.90
C SER A 134 -10.73 4.64 -27.39
N GLY A 135 -10.86 5.83 -27.97
CA GLY A 135 -11.22 6.01 -29.38
C GLY A 135 -12.62 5.52 -29.73
N ILE A 136 -12.90 5.47 -31.03
CA ILE A 136 -14.17 4.99 -31.58
C ILE A 136 -14.04 3.51 -31.93
N LEU A 137 -14.94 2.72 -31.38
CA LEU A 137 -15.08 1.32 -31.73
C LEU A 137 -15.70 1.21 -33.13
N ALA A 138 -14.94 0.70 -34.09
CA ALA A 138 -15.37 0.57 -35.49
C ALA A 138 -16.03 -0.79 -35.78
N SER A 139 -15.72 -1.82 -34.98
CA SER A 139 -16.40 -3.12 -35.02
C SER A 139 -17.58 -3.13 -34.06
N PRO A 140 -18.84 -3.36 -34.48
CA PRO A 140 -19.97 -3.43 -33.55
C PRO A 140 -19.75 -4.53 -32.51
N VAL A 141 -20.15 -4.25 -31.27
CA VAL A 141 -20.06 -5.15 -30.09
C VAL A 141 -21.48 -5.48 -29.65
N ALA A 142 -21.73 -6.72 -29.24
CA ALA A 142 -22.97 -7.04 -28.53
C ALA A 142 -22.85 -6.48 -27.10
N PRO A 143 -23.81 -5.68 -26.60
CA PRO A 143 -23.79 -5.25 -25.21
C PRO A 143 -23.88 -6.51 -24.33
N THR A 144 -22.79 -6.83 -23.65
CA THR A 144 -22.82 -7.85 -22.60
C THR A 144 -23.15 -7.12 -21.31
N PRO A 145 -24.24 -7.46 -20.60
CA PRO A 145 -24.43 -6.98 -19.25
C PRO A 145 -23.18 -7.38 -18.45
N VAL A 146 -22.53 -6.41 -17.80
CA VAL A 146 -21.61 -6.74 -16.72
C VAL A 146 -22.46 -7.44 -15.68
N LEU A 147 -22.29 -8.76 -15.54
CA LEU A 147 -22.92 -9.50 -14.44
C LEU A 147 -22.37 -8.90 -13.14
N ALA A 148 -23.17 -8.02 -12.54
CA ALA A 148 -23.01 -7.62 -11.17
C ALA A 148 -23.45 -8.81 -10.31
N ASP A 149 -22.54 -9.74 -10.04
CA ASP A 149 -22.77 -10.73 -8.99
C ASP A 149 -22.41 -10.08 -7.65
N SER A 150 -23.36 -9.30 -7.13
CA SER A 150 -23.24 -8.53 -5.90
C SER A 150 -23.75 -9.34 -4.73
N GLY A 151 -22.88 -9.67 -3.78
CA GLY A 151 -23.36 -10.02 -2.43
C GLY A 151 -22.31 -10.53 -1.47
N LEU A 152 -21.45 -11.46 -1.89
CA LEU A 152 -20.67 -12.23 -0.91
C LEU A 152 -19.41 -11.55 -0.37
N PHE A 153 -18.90 -10.50 -1.04
CA PHE A 153 -17.64 -9.85 -0.63
C PHE A 153 -17.78 -8.39 -0.17
N ALA A 154 -18.90 -7.72 -0.45
CA ALA A 154 -19.05 -6.29 -0.15
C ALA A 154 -19.03 -5.97 1.36
N GLY A 155 -19.62 -6.84 2.19
CA GLY A 155 -19.64 -6.67 3.65
C GLY A 155 -18.26 -6.79 4.29
N ALA A 156 -17.49 -7.81 3.90
CA ALA A 156 -16.10 -7.98 4.35
C ALA A 156 -15.20 -6.83 3.87
N VAL A 157 -15.41 -6.35 2.63
CA VAL A 157 -14.78 -5.14 2.03
C VAL A 157 -15.02 -3.89 2.89
N ALA A 158 -16.25 -3.63 3.32
CA ALA A 158 -16.52 -2.45 4.13
C ALA A 158 -15.89 -2.49 5.54
N GLU A 159 -15.80 -3.66 6.18
CA GLU A 159 -15.25 -3.79 7.53
C GLU A 159 -13.73 -3.60 7.54
N HIS A 160 -13.02 -4.28 6.64
CA HIS A 160 -11.56 -4.14 6.52
C HIS A 160 -11.14 -2.73 6.08
N GLN A 161 -11.95 -2.04 5.26
CA GLN A 161 -11.72 -0.64 4.90
C GLN A 161 -11.56 0.26 6.11
N LYS A 162 -12.46 0.12 7.10
CA LYS A 162 -12.44 0.95 8.31
C LYS A 162 -11.14 0.77 9.11
N HIS A 163 -10.56 -0.43 9.07
CA HIS A 163 -9.30 -0.74 9.73
C HIS A 163 -8.09 -0.13 9.00
N ASP A 164 -8.08 -0.19 7.68
CA ASP A 164 -7.02 0.40 6.85
C ASP A 164 -6.91 1.93 7.10
N ASP A 165 -8.04 2.63 7.26
CA ASP A 165 -8.07 4.08 7.53
C ASP A 165 -7.53 4.47 8.91
N ALA A 166 -7.83 3.64 9.91
CA ALA A 166 -7.29 3.80 11.25
C ALA A 166 -5.75 3.68 11.21
N HIS A 167 -5.26 2.73 10.42
CA HIS A 167 -3.84 2.41 10.30
C HIS A 167 -3.01 3.55 9.70
N ALA A 168 -3.52 4.24 8.69
CA ALA A 168 -2.86 5.38 8.06
C ALA A 168 -2.45 6.49 9.06
N GLN A 169 -3.25 6.71 10.11
CA GLN A 169 -2.95 7.70 11.15
C GLN A 169 -1.74 7.31 12.00
N MET A 170 -1.55 6.01 12.26
CA MET A 170 -0.43 5.51 13.06
C MET A 170 0.88 5.58 12.27
N LEU A 171 0.84 5.34 10.96
CA LEU A 171 2.00 5.47 10.09
C LEU A 171 2.61 6.87 10.10
N GLU A 172 1.77 7.91 10.07
CA GLU A 172 2.28 9.27 10.09
C GLU A 172 2.98 9.59 11.42
N LYS A 173 2.42 9.10 12.55
CA LYS A 173 3.09 9.18 13.86
C LYS A 173 4.46 8.48 13.83
N ASN A 174 4.53 7.27 13.26
CA ASN A 174 5.78 6.52 13.13
C ASN A 174 6.79 7.25 12.23
N ARG A 175 6.34 7.80 11.10
CA ARG A 175 7.18 8.57 10.16
C ARG A 175 7.77 9.80 10.83
N ALA A 176 6.98 10.54 11.61
CA ALA A 176 7.45 11.69 12.36
C ALA A 176 8.55 11.33 13.37
N ILE A 177 8.39 10.20 14.08
CA ILE A 177 9.39 9.68 15.02
C ILE A 177 10.67 9.29 14.29
N SER A 178 10.57 8.50 13.22
CA SER A 178 11.71 8.09 12.41
C SER A 178 12.47 9.29 11.86
N ALA A 179 11.78 10.31 11.35
CA ALA A 179 12.39 11.54 10.88
C ALA A 179 13.14 12.28 12.02
N GLY A 180 12.59 12.27 13.23
CA GLY A 180 13.25 12.80 14.43
C GLY A 180 14.55 12.06 14.77
N LEU A 181 14.52 10.73 14.75
CA LEU A 181 15.70 9.89 14.99
C LEU A 181 16.77 10.10 13.92
N ILE A 182 16.40 10.14 12.65
CA ILE A 182 17.35 10.37 11.55
C ILE A 182 18.06 11.72 11.72
N ARG A 183 17.32 12.78 12.10
CA ARG A 183 17.93 14.09 12.40
C ARG A 183 18.86 14.07 13.60
N SER A 184 18.53 13.33 14.66
CA SER A 184 19.39 13.26 15.86
C SER A 184 20.67 12.44 15.64
N ARG A 185 20.67 11.54 14.65
CA ARG A 185 21.86 10.81 14.20
C ARG A 185 22.90 11.70 13.51
N THR A 186 22.44 12.70 12.74
CA THR A 186 23.33 13.54 11.91
C THR A 186 23.92 14.73 12.67
N THR A 187 23.34 15.11 13.81
CA THR A 187 23.98 16.04 14.75
C THR A 187 25.19 15.37 15.42
N ALA A 188 26.39 15.85 15.11
CA ALA A 188 27.64 15.37 15.73
C ALA A 188 27.58 15.54 17.25
N LYS A 189 27.40 14.43 17.97
CA LYS A 189 27.55 14.40 19.42
C LYS A 189 29.02 14.58 19.76
N THR A 190 29.34 15.50 20.66
CA THR A 190 30.72 15.71 21.08
C THR A 190 31.24 14.47 21.83
N ALA A 191 32.55 14.26 21.87
CA ALA A 191 33.14 13.17 22.68
C ALA A 191 32.72 13.26 24.15
N ALA A 192 32.45 14.47 24.66
CA ALA A 192 31.91 14.70 25.99
C ALA A 192 30.45 14.24 26.15
N ASP A 193 29.60 14.36 25.12
CA ASP A 193 28.23 13.81 25.12
C ASP A 193 28.23 12.27 25.06
N LEU A 194 29.21 11.69 24.37
CA LEU A 194 29.37 10.23 24.31
C LEU A 194 29.90 9.67 25.64
N LEU A 195 30.76 10.42 26.34
CA LEU A 195 31.32 10.04 27.65
C LEU A 195 30.41 10.38 28.85
N SER A 196 29.51 11.37 28.73
CA SER A 196 28.56 11.74 29.80
C SER A 196 27.32 10.82 29.88
N THR A 197 27.11 9.95 28.88
CA THR A 197 26.00 8.97 28.90
C THR A 197 26.27 7.75 29.80
N ASN A 198 27.45 7.64 30.40
CA ASN A 198 27.72 6.67 31.45
C ASN A 198 27.27 7.22 32.82
N SER A 199 26.08 6.78 33.24
CA SER A 199 25.79 6.25 34.60
C SER A 199 24.32 6.34 35.03
N ALA A 200 23.41 6.89 34.21
CA ALA A 200 21.98 6.95 34.58
C ALA A 200 20.98 6.81 33.42
N ALA A 201 21.41 6.38 32.22
CA ALA A 201 20.46 5.89 31.22
C ALA A 201 19.94 4.54 31.71
N VAL A 202 18.81 4.57 32.43
CA VAL A 202 18.21 3.42 33.12
C VAL A 202 18.10 2.25 32.15
N THR A 203 19.02 1.31 32.30
CA THR A 203 18.95 -0.03 31.77
C THR A 203 17.75 -0.70 32.43
N ARG A 204 16.53 -0.49 31.92
CA ARG A 204 15.42 -1.36 32.30
C ARG A 204 15.67 -2.70 31.62
N LEU A 205 16.33 -3.58 32.36
CA LEU A 205 16.38 -5.01 32.06
C LEU A 205 14.93 -5.49 31.93
N SER A 206 14.50 -5.80 30.71
CA SER A 206 13.26 -6.55 30.51
C SER A 206 13.59 -8.02 30.71
N PHE A 207 13.69 -8.46 31.96
CA PHE A 207 13.53 -9.89 32.22
C PHE A 207 12.13 -10.29 31.78
N SER A 208 12.02 -11.42 31.07
CA SER A 208 10.71 -11.90 30.68
C SER A 208 9.84 -12.08 31.92
N PRO A 209 8.68 -11.44 31.96
CA PRO A 209 7.82 -11.47 33.14
C PRO A 209 7.27 -12.88 33.35
N ALA A 210 7.02 -13.22 34.62
CA ALA A 210 6.33 -14.46 34.95
C ALA A 210 4.89 -14.44 34.40
N VAL A 211 4.36 -15.62 34.03
CA VAL A 211 2.93 -15.77 33.71
C VAL A 211 2.09 -15.28 34.90
N GLY A 212 1.04 -14.50 34.61
CA GLY A 212 0.21 -13.82 35.60
C GLY A 212 0.72 -12.46 36.07
N ALA A 213 1.96 -12.06 35.72
CA ALA A 213 2.43 -10.71 36.00
C ALA A 213 1.55 -9.67 35.29
N SER A 214 1.26 -8.56 35.96
CA SER A 214 0.42 -7.49 35.43
C SER A 214 1.22 -6.22 35.21
N ARG A 215 0.87 -5.47 34.17
CA ARG A 215 1.37 -4.10 33.96
C ARG A 215 0.30 -3.24 33.30
N SER A 216 0.51 -1.93 33.36
CA SER A 216 -0.25 -0.98 32.56
C SER A 216 0.42 -0.78 31.19
N TRP A 217 -0.41 -0.76 30.15
CA TRP A 217 -0.05 -0.51 28.77
C TRP A 217 -0.76 0.74 28.27
N ILE A 218 -0.02 1.65 27.64
CA ILE A 218 -0.56 2.89 27.10
C ILE A 218 -0.91 2.67 25.63
N ASP A 219 -2.21 2.66 25.33
CA ASP A 219 -2.76 2.75 23.98
C ASP A 219 -2.55 4.19 23.46
N ASN A 220 -1.69 4.32 22.45
CA ASN A 220 -1.33 5.60 21.82
C ASN A 220 -2.09 5.87 20.52
N PHE A 221 -3.03 4.99 20.15
CA PHE A 221 -3.86 5.19 18.98
C PHE A 221 -4.76 6.43 19.11
N PRO A 222 -5.63 6.56 20.14
CA PRO A 222 -6.49 7.72 20.31
C PRO A 222 -5.69 9.02 20.47
N ALA A 223 -6.32 10.16 20.17
CA ALA A 223 -5.70 11.48 20.31
C ALA A 223 -5.23 11.76 21.76
N THR A 224 -5.96 11.22 22.74
CA THR A 224 -5.55 11.20 24.15
C THR A 224 -5.19 9.76 24.50
N PRO A 225 -3.93 9.45 24.86
CA PRO A 225 -3.52 8.09 25.20
C PRO A 225 -4.33 7.52 26.37
N VAL A 226 -4.65 6.23 26.28
CA VAL A 226 -5.48 5.51 27.27
C VAL A 226 -4.67 4.37 27.88
N ALA A 227 -4.72 4.23 29.21
CA ALA A 227 -4.04 3.16 29.91
C ALA A 227 -4.95 1.95 30.10
N TYR A 228 -4.45 0.77 29.76
CA TYR A 228 -5.11 -0.52 29.98
C TYR A 228 -4.27 -1.37 30.93
N ALA A 229 -4.91 -2.10 31.84
CA ALA A 229 -4.24 -3.14 32.60
C ALA A 229 -4.24 -4.44 31.79
N ALA A 230 -3.12 -5.14 31.74
CA ALA A 230 -3.04 -6.46 31.12
C ALA A 230 -2.12 -7.38 31.91
N SER A 231 -2.37 -8.69 31.83
CA SER A 231 -1.58 -9.72 32.48
C SER A 231 -0.98 -10.69 31.48
N VAL A 232 0.21 -11.22 31.79
CA VAL A 232 0.90 -12.20 30.96
C VAL A 232 0.14 -13.51 30.97
N GLN A 233 -0.26 -14.00 29.80
CA GLN A 233 -0.90 -15.31 29.65
C GLN A 233 0.12 -16.39 29.31
N PHE A 234 1.09 -16.08 28.47
CA PHE A 234 2.18 -16.99 28.13
C PHE A 234 3.38 -16.22 27.57
N VAL A 235 4.53 -16.89 27.62
CA VAL A 235 5.80 -16.44 27.06
C VAL A 235 6.31 -17.54 26.15
N CYS A 236 6.79 -17.20 24.96
CA CYS A 236 7.35 -18.17 24.02
C CYS A 236 8.73 -17.70 23.53
N PRO A 237 9.74 -18.58 23.46
CA PRO A 237 11.06 -18.21 22.97
C PRO A 237 11.09 -18.09 21.44
N LEU A 238 11.93 -17.19 20.94
CA LEU A 238 12.28 -17.06 19.53
C LEU A 238 13.70 -17.58 19.26
N PRO A 239 13.99 -18.06 18.04
CA PRO A 239 15.35 -18.43 17.65
C PRO A 239 16.38 -17.31 17.79
N SER A 240 15.96 -16.04 17.76
CA SER A 240 16.84 -14.89 17.98
C SER A 240 17.34 -14.74 19.43
N GLY A 241 16.81 -15.55 20.37
CA GLY A 241 17.09 -15.43 21.80
C GLY A 241 16.19 -14.44 22.54
N ARG A 242 15.32 -13.71 21.83
CA ARG A 242 14.23 -12.91 22.42
C ARG A 242 13.07 -13.80 22.84
N ASN A 243 12.21 -13.32 23.72
CA ASN A 243 10.90 -13.94 23.95
C ASN A 243 9.79 -13.09 23.34
N VAL A 244 8.67 -13.72 23.02
CA VAL A 244 7.39 -13.04 22.82
C VAL A 244 6.56 -13.21 24.08
N VAL A 245 6.07 -12.10 24.61
CA VAL A 245 5.24 -12.03 25.81
C VAL A 245 3.83 -11.61 25.42
N TRP A 246 2.84 -12.42 25.78
CA TRP A 246 1.44 -12.16 25.46
C TRP A 246 0.71 -11.57 26.65
N TRP A 247 0.34 -10.31 26.53
CA TRP A 247 -0.39 -9.54 27.54
C TRP A 247 -1.85 -9.47 27.15
N VAL A 248 -2.74 -9.85 28.05
CA VAL A 248 -4.18 -9.91 27.78
C VAL A 248 -4.91 -9.08 28.82
N ASP A 249 -5.75 -8.18 28.34
CA ASP A 249 -6.65 -7.39 29.16
C ASP A 249 -7.63 -8.33 29.89
N PRO A 250 -7.63 -8.35 31.25
CA PRO A 250 -8.46 -9.27 32.01
C PRO A 250 -9.96 -9.01 31.83
N THR A 251 -10.35 -7.85 31.30
CA THR A 251 -11.76 -7.49 31.13
C THR A 251 -12.41 -8.13 29.89
N ILE A 252 -11.64 -8.70 28.96
CA ILE A 252 -12.14 -9.28 27.69
C ILE A 252 -13.26 -10.30 27.93
N VAL A 253 -13.08 -11.19 28.91
CA VAL A 253 -14.09 -12.20 29.26
C VAL A 253 -15.26 -11.55 30.01
N SER A 254 -14.97 -10.67 30.98
CA SER A 254 -16.01 -10.03 31.79
C SER A 254 -16.91 -9.09 30.98
N SER A 255 -16.45 -8.57 29.84
CA SER A 255 -17.26 -7.74 28.95
C SER A 255 -18.18 -8.56 28.04
N GLY A 256 -18.17 -9.90 28.14
CA GLY A 256 -19.02 -10.79 27.36
C GLY A 256 -18.64 -10.94 25.88
N LYS A 257 -17.51 -10.37 25.44
CA LYS A 257 -17.03 -10.50 24.05
C LYS A 257 -16.50 -11.91 23.76
N PHE A 258 -15.98 -12.56 24.79
CA PHE A 258 -15.47 -13.93 24.76
C PHE A 258 -15.94 -14.71 25.98
N THR A 259 -16.17 -16.01 25.82
CA THR A 259 -16.05 -16.95 26.93
C THR A 259 -14.57 -17.24 27.23
N ALA A 260 -14.25 -17.67 28.45
CA ALA A 260 -12.88 -18.03 28.81
C ALA A 260 -12.29 -19.13 27.90
N ALA A 261 -13.11 -20.13 27.53
CA ALA A 261 -12.70 -21.21 26.64
C ALA A 261 -12.41 -20.71 25.21
N GLU A 262 -13.26 -19.84 24.66
CA GLU A 262 -13.03 -19.25 23.34
C GLU A 262 -11.75 -18.39 23.30
N LEU A 263 -11.53 -17.58 24.33
CA LEU A 263 -10.32 -16.75 24.42
C LEU A 263 -9.07 -17.64 24.51
N SER A 264 -9.10 -18.67 25.36
CA SER A 264 -8.00 -19.63 25.48
C SER A 264 -7.70 -20.35 24.16
N ALA A 265 -8.73 -20.76 23.43
CA ALA A 265 -8.56 -21.42 22.14
C ALA A 265 -7.96 -20.47 21.08
N ALA A 266 -8.47 -19.24 21.02
CA ALA A 266 -7.95 -18.22 20.11
C ALA A 266 -6.48 -17.88 20.41
N LEU A 267 -6.13 -17.69 21.69
CA LEU A 267 -4.76 -17.46 22.13
C LEU A 267 -3.82 -18.62 21.74
N GLY A 268 -4.24 -19.87 21.96
CA GLY A 268 -3.44 -21.04 21.58
C GLY A 268 -3.21 -21.13 20.07
N ALA A 269 -4.21 -20.78 19.25
CA ALA A 269 -4.06 -20.74 17.81
C ALA A 269 -3.11 -19.62 17.36
N MET A 270 -3.26 -18.40 17.88
CA MET A 270 -2.35 -17.30 17.57
C MET A 270 -0.91 -17.58 18.03
N GLN A 271 -0.75 -18.19 19.20
CA GLN A 271 0.56 -18.63 19.69
C GLN A 271 1.20 -19.59 18.69
N THR A 272 0.47 -20.59 18.21
CA THR A 272 0.98 -21.57 17.24
C THR A 272 1.40 -20.92 15.93
N SER A 273 0.62 -19.96 15.43
CA SER A 273 0.94 -19.25 14.18
C SER A 273 2.09 -18.26 14.31
N TYR A 274 2.29 -17.64 15.48
CA TYR A 274 3.21 -16.52 15.64
C TYR A 274 4.54 -16.91 16.31
N CYS A 275 4.51 -17.82 17.29
CA CYS A 275 5.65 -18.22 18.11
C CYS A 275 6.45 -19.40 17.55
N GLY A 276 7.65 -19.58 18.09
CA GLY A 276 8.50 -20.74 17.82
C GLY A 276 9.31 -20.59 16.53
N SER A 277 10.19 -21.56 16.27
CA SER A 277 11.10 -21.51 15.11
C SER A 277 10.39 -21.58 13.75
N ALA A 278 9.20 -22.19 13.71
CA ALA A 278 8.35 -22.23 12.53
C ALA A 278 7.26 -21.13 12.54
N GLY A 279 7.16 -20.32 13.59
CA GLY A 279 6.17 -19.26 13.71
C GLY A 279 6.45 -18.08 12.78
N GLY A 280 5.40 -17.31 12.48
CA GLY A 280 5.48 -16.22 11.52
C GLY A 280 6.47 -15.12 11.91
N LEU A 281 6.67 -14.85 13.20
CA LEU A 281 7.67 -13.85 13.62
C LEU A 281 9.12 -14.34 13.37
N ALA A 282 9.41 -15.62 13.61
CA ALA A 282 10.72 -16.19 13.30
C ALA A 282 10.99 -16.20 11.79
N GLN A 283 9.96 -16.51 11.00
CA GLN A 283 10.02 -16.44 9.54
C GLN A 283 10.27 -15.01 9.04
N LEU A 284 9.57 -14.01 9.61
CA LEU A 284 9.80 -12.60 9.34
C LEU A 284 11.23 -12.18 9.66
N ASN A 285 11.73 -12.51 10.86
CA ASN A 285 13.10 -12.18 11.26
C ASN A 285 14.15 -12.81 10.33
N THR A 286 13.88 -14.03 9.85
CA THR A 286 14.76 -14.72 8.89
C THR A 286 14.78 -14.01 7.53
N LEU A 287 13.63 -13.51 7.07
CA LEU A 287 13.54 -12.83 5.79
C LEU A 287 14.10 -11.41 5.82
N LEU A 288 13.74 -10.64 6.85
CA LEU A 288 13.90 -9.18 6.86
C LEU A 288 14.97 -8.68 7.84
N GLY A 289 15.44 -9.55 8.73
CA GLY A 289 16.33 -9.22 9.84
C GLY A 289 15.59 -9.05 11.17
N ASP A 290 16.35 -8.98 12.26
CA ASP A 290 15.78 -8.85 13.61
C ASP A 290 15.02 -7.54 13.78
N LEU A 291 14.09 -7.52 14.73
CA LEU A 291 13.18 -6.42 15.03
C LEU A 291 13.81 -5.35 15.96
N TRP A 292 14.97 -5.63 16.54
CA TRP A 292 15.75 -4.68 17.34
C TRP A 292 17.23 -5.09 17.38
N GLY A 293 18.11 -4.24 17.89
CA GLY A 293 19.52 -4.57 18.02
C GLY A 293 20.45 -3.39 18.29
N SER A 294 21.75 -3.64 18.10
CA SER A 294 22.83 -2.77 18.59
C SER A 294 22.81 -1.34 18.03
N ALA A 295 22.23 -1.11 16.85
CA ALA A 295 22.13 0.23 16.27
C ALA A 295 21.32 1.20 17.15
N ALA A 296 20.37 0.69 17.95
CA ALA A 296 19.63 1.49 18.92
C ALA A 296 20.54 2.16 19.95
N SER A 297 21.71 1.57 20.25
CA SER A 297 22.68 2.10 21.22
C SER A 297 23.27 3.45 20.81
N THR A 298 23.19 3.82 19.52
CA THR A 298 23.63 5.13 19.02
C THR A 298 22.69 6.28 19.41
N TYR A 299 21.47 5.95 19.86
CA TYR A 299 20.46 6.90 20.29
C TYR A 299 20.30 6.88 21.82
N ALA A 300 20.34 8.05 22.45
CA ALA A 300 20.11 8.18 23.89
C ALA A 300 18.62 8.04 24.23
N GLU A 301 17.76 8.37 23.28
CA GLU A 301 16.31 8.42 23.40
C GLU A 301 15.64 7.03 23.37
N LEU A 302 16.36 5.98 22.94
CA LEU A 302 15.78 4.66 22.64
C LEU A 302 16.05 3.65 23.76
N ILE A 303 15.14 2.68 23.89
CA ILE A 303 15.40 1.45 24.65
C ILE A 303 16.53 0.65 23.99
N LYS A 304 17.29 -0.09 24.81
CA LYS A 304 18.50 -0.79 24.36
C LYS A 304 18.43 -2.25 24.72
N ASP A 305 18.91 -3.11 23.82
CA ASP A 305 19.37 -4.43 24.23
C ASP A 305 20.62 -4.28 25.10
N VAL A 306 20.82 -5.19 26.03
CA VAL A 306 22.08 -5.27 26.79
C VAL A 306 22.71 -6.64 26.63
N PRO A 307 24.04 -6.75 26.80
CA PRO A 307 24.73 -8.03 26.72
C PRO A 307 24.06 -9.08 27.63
N GLY A 308 23.64 -10.20 27.06
CA GLY A 308 22.97 -11.28 27.77
C GLY A 308 21.48 -11.07 28.09
N THR A 309 20.87 -9.94 27.71
CA THR A 309 19.43 -9.70 27.87
C THR A 309 18.88 -8.85 26.73
N LEU A 310 18.16 -9.50 25.82
CA LEU A 310 17.50 -8.85 24.70
C LEU A 310 16.12 -8.34 25.11
N GLN A 311 15.66 -7.24 24.50
CA GLN A 311 14.30 -6.76 24.65
C GLN A 311 13.30 -7.79 24.12
N ASP A 312 12.28 -8.09 24.92
CA ASP A 312 11.18 -8.97 24.53
C ASP A 312 10.21 -8.26 23.58
N VAL A 313 9.57 -9.06 22.72
CA VAL A 313 8.47 -8.61 21.87
C VAL A 313 7.17 -8.80 22.61
N ASN A 314 6.36 -7.74 22.71
CA ASN A 314 5.13 -7.76 23.47
C ASN A 314 3.93 -7.72 22.54
N VAL A 315 3.07 -8.73 22.61
CA VAL A 315 1.78 -8.72 21.93
C VAL A 315 0.72 -8.37 22.98
N VAL A 316 0.06 -7.23 22.80
CA VAL A 316 -0.85 -6.66 23.81
C VAL A 316 -2.28 -6.68 23.29
N LEU A 317 -3.09 -7.61 23.81
CA LEU A 317 -4.49 -7.78 23.45
C LEU A 317 -5.36 -6.95 24.37
N LEU A 318 -6.03 -5.95 23.80
CA LEU A 318 -6.83 -4.98 24.54
C LEU A 318 -8.33 -5.15 24.32
N ASN A 319 -9.11 -4.90 25.36
CA ASN A 319 -10.56 -4.77 25.27
C ASN A 319 -10.96 -3.32 24.96
N VAL A 320 -10.67 -2.87 23.75
CA VAL A 320 -11.00 -1.51 23.31
C VAL A 320 -12.47 -1.41 22.89
N PRO A 321 -13.10 -0.22 22.96
CA PRO A 321 -14.44 0.00 22.45
C PRO A 321 -14.49 -0.17 20.91
N ASP A 322 -15.64 -0.51 20.35
CA ASP A 322 -15.80 -0.72 18.90
C ASP A 322 -15.54 0.57 18.08
N SER A 323 -15.61 1.72 18.74
CA SER A 323 -15.24 3.02 18.18
C SER A 323 -13.75 3.21 17.95
N ALA A 324 -12.88 2.34 18.52
CA ALA A 324 -11.44 2.42 18.34
C ALA A 324 -11.03 2.27 16.86
N GLY A 325 -11.78 1.49 16.08
CA GLY A 325 -11.66 1.42 14.62
C GLY A 325 -10.44 0.67 14.08
N TRP A 326 -9.41 0.39 14.88
CA TRP A 326 -8.23 -0.39 14.48
C TRP A 326 -8.34 -1.88 14.85
N ALA A 327 -7.67 -2.72 14.07
CA ALA A 327 -7.56 -4.16 14.32
C ALA A 327 -6.25 -4.56 15.01
N GLY A 328 -5.16 -3.95 14.56
CA GLY A 328 -3.89 -3.94 15.24
C GLY A 328 -3.16 -2.64 14.90
N TYR A 329 -2.10 -2.34 15.64
CA TYR A 329 -1.13 -1.34 15.21
C TYR A 329 0.24 -1.54 15.87
N PHE A 330 1.29 -1.11 15.18
CA PHE A 330 2.61 -0.83 15.75
C PHE A 330 2.84 0.68 15.92
N PHE A 331 3.33 1.08 17.09
CA PHE A 331 3.75 2.46 17.37
C PHE A 331 5.21 2.51 17.84
N GLY A 332 6.11 3.00 16.99
CA GLY A 332 7.54 3.10 17.25
C GLY A 332 7.90 4.03 18.41
N GLY A 333 6.97 4.89 18.84
CA GLY A 333 7.14 5.72 20.03
C GLY A 333 7.20 4.93 21.33
N ASN A 334 6.72 3.68 21.33
CA ASN A 334 6.90 2.75 22.45
C ASN A 334 8.36 2.31 22.63
N ASN A 335 9.21 2.47 21.60
CA ASN A 335 10.62 2.11 21.65
C ASN A 335 11.48 3.27 22.19
N LEU A 336 10.88 4.43 22.46
CA LEU A 336 11.54 5.57 23.11
C LEU A 336 11.53 5.41 24.63
N LEU A 337 12.47 6.05 25.31
CA LEU A 337 12.41 6.25 26.76
C LEU A 337 11.26 7.21 27.11
N LYS A 338 10.79 7.16 28.36
CA LYS A 338 9.71 8.06 28.82
C LYS A 338 10.10 9.53 28.82
N THR A 339 11.38 9.83 28.96
CA THR A 339 11.89 11.21 29.01
C THR A 339 11.56 12.01 27.74
N PRO A 340 11.87 11.51 26.52
CA PRO A 340 11.43 12.15 25.27
C PRO A 340 9.97 11.88 24.91
N SER A 341 9.33 10.86 25.50
CA SER A 341 7.95 10.47 25.17
C SER A 341 7.20 9.93 26.40
N ASN A 342 6.48 10.81 27.10
CA ASN A 342 5.80 10.44 28.36
C ASN A 342 4.81 9.28 28.22
N SER A 343 4.21 9.10 27.03
CA SER A 343 3.26 8.02 26.74
C SER A 343 3.92 6.74 26.20
N SER A 344 5.25 6.68 26.16
CA SER A 344 5.99 5.49 25.78
C SER A 344 5.77 4.33 26.75
N ASN A 345 5.63 3.14 26.20
CA ASN A 345 5.64 1.88 26.94
C ASN A 345 7.05 1.33 27.23
N GLU A 346 8.11 1.96 26.73
CA GLU A 346 9.51 1.52 26.82
C GLU A 346 9.67 0.03 26.47
N ALA A 347 9.03 -0.41 25.39
CA ALA A 347 8.92 -1.81 24.99
C ALA A 347 8.72 -1.95 23.48
N LEU A 348 9.22 -3.06 22.92
CA LEU A 348 8.86 -3.51 21.58
C LEU A 348 7.45 -4.11 21.65
N ALA A 349 6.45 -3.41 21.10
CA ALA A 349 5.07 -3.78 21.32
C ALA A 349 4.19 -3.61 20.07
N VAL A 350 3.33 -4.60 19.84
CA VAL A 350 2.21 -4.56 18.91
C VAL A 350 0.91 -4.67 19.72
N PHE A 351 -0.06 -3.82 19.39
CA PHE A 351 -1.37 -3.81 20.03
C PHE A 351 -2.39 -4.48 19.12
N ILE A 352 -3.23 -5.35 19.68
CA ILE A 352 -4.27 -6.09 18.95
C ILE A 352 -5.62 -5.86 19.64
N ASN A 353 -6.64 -5.56 18.83
CA ASN A 353 -8.01 -5.40 19.30
C ASN A 353 -8.62 -6.78 19.50
N ALA A 354 -8.96 -7.14 20.74
CA ALA A 354 -9.54 -8.45 21.05
C ALA A 354 -10.85 -8.70 20.30
N GLY A 355 -11.66 -7.66 20.05
CA GLY A 355 -12.91 -7.78 19.29
C GLY A 355 -12.70 -8.30 17.87
N GLN A 356 -11.56 -7.99 17.26
CA GLN A 356 -11.23 -8.44 15.90
C GLN A 356 -10.85 -9.91 15.84
N ILE A 357 -10.26 -10.45 16.91
CA ILE A 357 -10.00 -11.90 17.02
C ILE A 357 -11.33 -12.67 16.96
N LYS A 358 -12.38 -12.14 17.60
CA LYS A 358 -13.72 -12.77 17.60
C LYS A 358 -14.37 -12.72 16.22
N ALA A 359 -14.22 -11.59 15.51
CA ALA A 359 -14.75 -11.42 14.15
C ALA A 359 -14.02 -12.33 13.16
N SER A 360 -12.68 -12.36 13.21
CA SER A 360 -11.86 -13.23 12.36
C SER A 360 -10.45 -13.43 12.92
N LEU A 361 -10.20 -14.64 13.43
CA LEU A 361 -8.88 -15.06 13.93
C LEU A 361 -7.80 -15.01 12.83
N ASN A 362 -8.13 -15.45 11.62
CA ASN A 362 -7.17 -15.48 10.51
C ASN A 362 -6.78 -14.07 10.06
N TYR A 363 -7.77 -13.18 9.94
CA TYR A 363 -7.53 -11.77 9.64
C TYR A 363 -6.66 -11.11 10.71
N THR A 364 -6.96 -11.35 11.98
CA THR A 364 -6.24 -10.72 13.08
C THR A 364 -4.82 -11.26 13.21
N THR A 365 -4.61 -12.56 12.99
CA THR A 365 -3.25 -13.14 12.93
C THR A 365 -2.45 -12.60 11.75
N SER A 366 -3.07 -12.42 10.57
CA SER A 366 -2.43 -11.74 9.44
C SER A 366 -2.06 -10.29 9.77
N THR A 367 -2.94 -9.58 10.48
CA THR A 367 -2.70 -8.19 10.90
C THR A 367 -1.55 -8.13 11.91
N LEU A 368 -1.47 -9.05 12.86
CA LEU A 368 -0.33 -9.13 13.78
C LEU A 368 1.01 -9.28 13.03
N LEU A 369 1.06 -10.12 11.99
CA LEU A 369 2.26 -10.26 11.16
C LEU A 369 2.55 -9.00 10.33
N HIS A 370 1.51 -8.34 9.80
CA HIS A 370 1.62 -7.05 9.13
C HIS A 370 2.24 -5.98 10.05
N GLU A 371 1.72 -5.82 11.28
CA GLU A 371 2.27 -4.87 12.26
C GLU A 371 3.71 -5.20 12.66
N SER A 372 4.03 -6.49 12.71
CA SER A 372 5.39 -6.94 13.02
C SER A 372 6.37 -6.53 11.94
N THR A 373 5.94 -6.47 10.68
CA THR A 373 6.76 -5.95 9.58
C THR A 373 7.04 -4.45 9.75
N HIS A 374 6.08 -3.65 10.22
CA HIS A 374 6.35 -2.24 10.56
C HIS A 374 7.38 -2.10 11.69
N MET A 375 7.34 -2.97 12.70
CA MET A 375 8.35 -2.99 13.76
C MET A 375 9.75 -3.33 13.20
N VAL A 376 9.83 -4.31 12.30
CA VAL A 376 11.08 -4.65 11.60
C VAL A 376 11.57 -3.47 10.76
N ASN A 377 10.70 -2.83 9.96
CA ASN A 377 11.06 -1.68 9.14
C ASN A 377 11.51 -0.49 9.98
N PHE A 378 10.84 -0.21 11.10
CA PHE A 378 11.24 0.85 12.02
C PHE A 378 12.68 0.65 12.49
N TYR A 379 13.04 -0.55 12.93
CA TYR A 379 14.41 -0.83 13.34
C TYR A 379 15.39 -0.88 12.16
N GLN A 380 15.15 -1.78 11.20
CA GLN A 380 16.07 -2.07 10.11
C GLN A 380 16.32 -0.83 9.24
N ARG A 381 15.28 -0.06 8.93
CA ARG A 381 15.40 1.10 8.04
C ARG A 381 15.68 2.37 8.82
N SER A 382 14.82 2.72 9.77
CA SER A 382 14.91 4.03 10.43
C SER A 382 16.07 4.08 11.43
N VAL A 383 16.14 3.12 12.36
CA VAL A 383 17.15 3.13 13.42
C VAL A 383 18.53 2.74 12.88
N ALA A 384 18.64 1.59 12.20
CA ALA A 384 19.92 1.04 11.77
C ALA A 384 20.50 1.78 10.55
N ARG A 385 19.69 2.08 9.54
CA ARG A 385 20.15 2.63 8.26
C ARG A 385 19.91 4.13 8.11
N GLY A 386 19.05 4.72 8.92
CA GLY A 386 18.75 6.15 8.84
C GLY A 386 17.91 6.53 7.62
N VAL A 387 17.09 5.60 7.11
CA VAL A 387 16.23 5.78 5.95
C VAL A 387 14.79 5.38 6.27
N VAL A 388 13.83 5.96 5.56
CA VAL A 388 12.40 5.62 5.67
C VAL A 388 11.83 5.35 4.28
N HIS A 389 10.78 4.56 4.24
CA HIS A 389 9.91 4.52 3.07
C HIS A 389 8.89 5.66 3.11
N ASP A 390 8.44 6.08 1.92
CA ASP A 390 7.15 6.72 1.79
C ASP A 390 6.06 5.74 2.24
N THR A 391 4.97 6.28 2.80
CA THR A 391 3.86 5.52 3.39
C THR A 391 3.38 4.36 2.52
N TRP A 392 3.23 4.58 1.22
CA TRP A 392 2.77 3.56 0.29
C TRP A 392 3.69 2.34 0.19
N LEU A 393 5.01 2.55 0.27
CA LEU A 393 5.99 1.47 0.13
C LEU A 393 6.21 0.75 1.47
N GLU A 394 6.13 1.49 2.58
CA GLU A 394 6.07 0.93 3.92
C GLU A 394 4.92 -0.08 4.03
N GLU A 395 3.72 0.33 3.62
CA GLU A 395 2.54 -0.53 3.63
C GLU A 395 2.58 -1.65 2.61
N THR A 396 3.08 -1.40 1.40
CA THR A 396 3.28 -2.46 0.41
C THR A 396 4.19 -3.55 0.98
N SER A 397 5.27 -3.19 1.68
CA SER A 397 6.17 -4.17 2.27
C SER A 397 5.49 -5.01 3.37
N ALA A 398 4.67 -4.40 4.22
CA ALA A 398 3.90 -5.12 5.22
C ALA A 398 2.83 -6.04 4.57
N MET A 399 2.17 -5.60 3.51
CA MET A 399 1.24 -6.43 2.75
C MET A 399 1.92 -7.57 1.98
N MET A 400 3.19 -7.44 1.60
CA MET A 400 3.94 -8.57 1.03
C MET A 400 4.12 -9.70 2.06
N THR A 401 4.17 -9.40 3.36
CA THR A 401 4.10 -10.42 4.43
C THR A 401 2.79 -11.20 4.39
N GLU A 402 1.67 -10.53 4.13
CA GLU A 402 0.34 -11.16 4.08
C GLU A 402 0.20 -12.18 2.93
N ASP A 403 1.03 -12.06 1.89
CA ASP A 403 1.09 -13.00 0.76
C ASP A 403 2.16 -14.10 0.92
N ILE A 404 3.24 -13.80 1.66
CA ILE A 404 4.39 -14.73 1.82
C ILE A 404 4.25 -15.55 3.11
N VAL A 405 4.23 -14.89 4.26
CA VAL A 405 4.39 -15.53 5.58
C VAL A 405 3.05 -15.99 6.14
N THR A 406 2.01 -15.16 6.06
CA THR A 406 0.69 -15.48 6.62
C THR A 406 0.15 -16.83 6.12
N PRO A 407 0.16 -17.15 4.80
CA PRO A 407 -0.38 -18.42 4.34
C PRO A 407 0.39 -19.64 4.87
N ALA A 408 1.68 -19.48 5.17
CA ALA A 408 2.53 -20.55 5.69
C ALA A 408 2.21 -20.92 7.16
N VAL A 409 1.65 -19.98 7.92
CA VAL A 409 1.40 -20.16 9.37
C VAL A 409 -0.06 -20.05 9.78
N VAL A 410 -0.95 -19.65 8.86
CA VAL A 410 -2.39 -19.49 9.08
C VAL A 410 -3.19 -20.35 8.08
N SER A 411 -2.80 -21.63 7.94
CA SER A 411 -3.52 -22.64 7.14
C SER A 411 -3.89 -22.19 5.72
N GLY A 412 -2.97 -21.52 5.02
CA GLY A 412 -3.19 -21.03 3.67
C GLY A 412 -4.06 -19.78 3.56
N TYR A 413 -4.40 -19.12 4.66
CA TYR A 413 -5.11 -17.84 4.61
C TYR A 413 -4.23 -16.76 3.96
N ASN A 414 -4.76 -16.10 2.94
CA ASN A 414 -4.07 -15.04 2.22
C ASN A 414 -5.02 -13.84 2.04
N LYS A 415 -4.76 -12.77 2.79
CA LYS A 415 -5.58 -11.55 2.78
C LYS A 415 -5.49 -10.82 1.43
N ILE A 416 -4.36 -10.92 0.72
CA ILE A 416 -4.21 -10.29 -0.59
C ILE A 416 -5.17 -10.91 -1.61
N LEU A 417 -5.18 -12.24 -1.69
CA LEU A 417 -5.94 -12.97 -2.70
C LEU A 417 -7.44 -13.05 -2.37
N SER A 418 -7.79 -13.07 -1.09
CA SER A 418 -9.19 -13.15 -0.64
C SER A 418 -9.89 -11.80 -0.61
N TYR A 419 -9.15 -10.71 -0.40
CA TYR A 419 -9.73 -9.41 -0.08
C TYR A 419 -9.15 -8.26 -0.92
N ARG A 420 -7.83 -8.04 -0.88
CA ARG A 420 -7.23 -6.83 -1.47
C ARG A 420 -7.36 -6.78 -2.98
N LEU A 421 -7.14 -7.91 -3.67
CA LEU A 421 -7.33 -7.99 -5.13
C LEU A 421 -8.78 -7.78 -5.56
N PRO A 422 -9.79 -8.49 -4.98
CA PRO A 422 -11.19 -8.16 -5.22
C PRO A 422 -11.51 -6.68 -4.94
N GLY A 423 -11.04 -6.14 -3.82
CA GLY A 423 -11.22 -4.74 -3.46
C GLY A 423 -10.71 -3.79 -4.55
N TYR A 424 -9.51 -4.05 -5.10
CA TYR A 424 -8.95 -3.22 -6.16
C TYR A 424 -9.78 -3.27 -7.45
N LEU A 425 -10.28 -4.45 -7.85
CA LEU A 425 -11.15 -4.59 -9.03
C LEU A 425 -12.46 -3.82 -8.87
N LEU A 426 -12.99 -3.74 -7.65
CA LEU A 426 -14.22 -3.00 -7.33
C LEU A 426 -14.03 -1.48 -7.36
N THR A 427 -12.80 -0.97 -7.38
CA THR A 427 -12.54 0.48 -7.55
C THR A 427 -12.80 0.98 -8.96
N GLY A 428 -12.77 0.08 -9.96
CA GLY A 428 -12.80 0.49 -11.37
C GLY A 428 -11.51 1.19 -11.83
N GLY A 429 -10.42 1.11 -11.06
CA GLY A 429 -9.19 1.84 -11.32
C GLY A 429 -9.21 3.26 -10.74
N ASN A 430 -8.40 4.15 -11.32
CA ASN A 430 -8.17 5.53 -10.88
C ASN A 430 -7.76 5.71 -9.40
N VAL A 431 -7.18 4.68 -8.79
CA VAL A 431 -6.55 4.76 -7.47
C VAL A 431 -5.06 4.90 -7.64
N SER A 432 -4.48 5.95 -7.04
CA SER A 432 -3.05 6.21 -7.10
C SER A 432 -2.30 5.27 -6.17
N TYR A 433 -1.30 4.57 -6.70
CA TYR A 433 -0.44 3.71 -5.91
C TYR A 433 0.48 4.51 -4.98
N ILE A 434 1.02 5.66 -5.43
CA ILE A 434 1.97 6.46 -4.64
C ILE A 434 1.34 7.61 -3.87
N ASN A 435 0.18 8.12 -4.29
CA ASN A 435 -0.50 9.23 -3.62
C ASN A 435 -1.54 8.69 -2.65
N TRP A 436 -1.10 8.41 -1.43
CA TRP A 436 -1.99 8.02 -0.33
C TRP A 436 -2.47 9.27 0.38
N PRO A 437 -3.79 9.50 0.51
CA PRO A 437 -4.28 10.64 1.24
C PRO A 437 -3.89 10.47 2.72
N THR A 438 -3.05 11.36 3.23
CA THR A 438 -2.42 11.22 4.57
C THR A 438 -3.38 11.39 5.75
N LEU A 439 -4.65 11.73 5.51
CA LEU A 439 -5.62 12.13 6.55
C LEU A 439 -7.09 11.80 6.21
N LEU A 440 -7.38 10.94 5.23
CA LEU A 440 -8.75 10.63 4.83
C LEU A 440 -9.16 9.20 5.18
N VAL A 441 -10.43 9.06 5.57
CA VAL A 441 -11.22 7.84 5.82
C VAL A 441 -11.46 7.00 4.55
N ASP A 442 -10.52 7.04 3.59
CA ASP A 442 -10.65 6.29 2.32
C ASP A 442 -9.29 5.82 1.75
N SER A 443 -8.43 5.32 2.63
CA SER A 443 -7.11 4.77 2.27
C SER A 443 -7.16 3.30 1.83
N SER A 444 -8.24 2.56 2.10
CA SER A 444 -8.28 1.12 1.75
C SER A 444 -8.16 0.82 0.26
N PRO A 445 -8.66 1.64 -0.69
CA PRO A 445 -8.36 1.42 -2.11
C PRO A 445 -6.84 1.45 -2.37
N ASN A 446 -6.08 2.26 -1.64
CA ASN A 446 -4.63 2.32 -1.72
C ASN A 446 -3.97 1.06 -1.13
N TYR A 447 -4.50 0.51 -0.04
CA TYR A 447 -4.07 -0.80 0.46
C TYR A 447 -4.39 -1.92 -0.54
N ALA A 448 -5.55 -1.86 -1.20
CA ALA A 448 -5.98 -2.85 -2.18
C ALA A 448 -5.01 -2.94 -3.37
N ILE A 449 -4.68 -1.79 -3.98
CA ILE A 449 -3.67 -1.70 -5.04
C ILE A 449 -2.26 -2.02 -4.50
N GLY A 450 -1.94 -1.57 -3.28
CA GLY A 450 -0.71 -1.81 -2.55
C GLY A 450 -0.36 -3.29 -2.46
N GLY A 451 -1.24 -4.04 -1.81
CA GLY A 451 -1.09 -5.47 -1.61
C GLY A 451 -1.20 -6.26 -2.91
N GLY A 452 -2.10 -5.88 -3.81
CA GLY A 452 -2.22 -6.49 -5.13
C GLY A 452 -0.92 -6.39 -5.94
N PHE A 453 -0.32 -5.20 -6.02
CA PHE A 453 0.93 -5.00 -6.73
C PHE A 453 2.12 -5.65 -6.01
N GLY A 454 2.20 -5.57 -4.67
CA GLY A 454 3.23 -6.27 -3.89
C GLY A 454 3.23 -7.78 -4.13
N ALA A 455 2.06 -8.42 -4.11
CA ALA A 455 1.90 -9.83 -4.41
C ALA A 455 2.21 -10.18 -5.89
N PHE A 456 1.92 -9.26 -6.81
CA PHE A 456 2.35 -9.41 -8.21
C PHE A 456 3.87 -9.45 -8.31
N LEU A 457 4.56 -8.51 -7.66
CA LEU A 457 6.03 -8.46 -7.60
C LEU A 457 6.64 -9.69 -6.93
N ASN A 458 6.03 -10.22 -5.87
CA ASN A 458 6.45 -11.49 -5.24
C ASN A 458 6.50 -12.64 -6.24
N ARG A 459 5.52 -12.71 -7.16
CA ARG A 459 5.48 -13.77 -8.20
C ARG A 459 6.45 -13.50 -9.33
N ARG A 460 6.78 -12.23 -9.61
CA ARG A 460 7.73 -11.83 -10.64
C ARG A 460 9.18 -12.05 -10.23
N TYR A 461 9.50 -11.79 -8.97
CA TYR A 461 10.89 -11.69 -8.49
C TYR A 461 11.20 -12.55 -7.26
N GLY A 462 10.19 -13.23 -6.69
CA GLY A 462 10.38 -14.04 -5.48
C GLY A 462 10.69 -13.20 -4.25
N LEU A 463 11.42 -13.79 -3.29
CA LEU A 463 11.71 -13.16 -2.01
C LEU A 463 12.75 -12.03 -2.13
N SER A 464 13.56 -11.99 -3.17
CA SER A 464 14.68 -11.04 -3.25
C SER A 464 14.21 -9.59 -3.21
N ILE A 465 13.16 -9.24 -3.97
CA ILE A 465 12.62 -7.89 -3.98
C ILE A 465 12.06 -7.51 -2.60
N TYR A 466 11.38 -8.44 -1.92
CA TYR A 466 10.86 -8.23 -0.57
C TYR A 466 11.98 -7.99 0.45
N GLN A 467 13.04 -8.80 0.42
CA GLN A 467 14.20 -8.65 1.29
C GLN A 467 14.95 -7.34 1.02
N GLN A 468 15.11 -6.97 -0.26
CA GLN A 468 15.82 -5.77 -0.67
C GLN A 468 15.09 -4.48 -0.30
N LEU A 469 13.75 -4.49 -0.26
CA LEU A 469 12.95 -3.38 0.24
C LEU A 469 13.31 -2.98 1.66
N VAL A 470 13.71 -3.94 2.49
CA VAL A 470 14.12 -3.67 3.87
C VAL A 470 15.61 -3.39 3.97
N THR A 471 16.41 -4.17 3.26
CA THR A 471 17.86 -4.26 3.50
C THR A 471 18.75 -3.38 2.63
N SER A 472 18.22 -2.84 1.51
CA SER A 472 19.03 -2.12 0.52
C SER A 472 18.33 -0.90 -0.11
N CYS A 473 17.02 -0.77 0.09
CA CYS A 473 16.26 0.29 -0.55
C CYS A 473 16.62 1.67 0.01
N SER A 474 17.21 2.51 -0.84
CA SER A 474 17.72 3.86 -0.52
C SER A 474 18.90 3.91 0.47
N ASP A 475 19.58 2.78 0.69
CA ASP A 475 20.73 2.74 1.60
C ASP A 475 21.88 3.60 1.06
N GLY A 476 22.35 4.57 1.85
CA GLY A 476 23.47 5.44 1.51
C GLY A 476 23.21 6.41 0.34
N THR A 477 21.97 6.53 -0.14
CA THR A 477 21.60 7.38 -1.28
C THR A 477 20.31 8.16 -0.99
N SER A 478 20.18 9.38 -1.52
CA SER A 478 18.96 10.19 -1.37
C SER A 478 17.89 9.84 -2.41
N LEU A 479 17.62 8.55 -2.63
CA LEU A 479 16.57 8.09 -3.55
C LEU A 479 15.18 8.25 -2.92
N THR A 480 14.17 8.55 -3.75
CA THR A 480 12.76 8.45 -3.34
C THR A 480 12.33 6.99 -3.30
N SER A 481 11.25 6.66 -2.57
CA SER A 481 10.73 5.28 -2.57
C SER A 481 10.36 4.78 -3.96
N TYR A 482 9.90 5.67 -4.85
CA TYR A 482 9.63 5.33 -6.25
C TYR A 482 10.91 4.95 -6.99
N ALA A 483 11.93 5.81 -6.93
CA ALA A 483 13.21 5.57 -7.60
C ALA A 483 13.90 4.31 -7.04
N CYS A 484 13.75 4.07 -5.75
CA CYS A 484 14.22 2.84 -5.14
C CYS A 484 13.51 1.59 -5.69
N LEU A 485 12.17 1.54 -5.65
CA LEU A 485 11.44 0.37 -6.12
C LEU A 485 11.69 0.10 -7.61
N ASP A 486 11.75 1.15 -8.43
CA ASP A 486 12.15 1.03 -9.85
C ASP A 486 13.56 0.44 -9.99
N GLY A 487 14.52 0.93 -9.20
CA GLY A 487 15.88 0.39 -9.15
C GLY A 487 15.93 -1.08 -8.75
N LEU A 488 15.15 -1.49 -7.74
CA LEU A 488 15.06 -2.89 -7.31
C LEU A 488 14.40 -3.79 -8.36
N ILE A 489 13.34 -3.32 -9.01
CA ILE A 489 12.70 -4.04 -10.11
C ILE A 489 13.74 -4.32 -11.21
N LYS A 490 14.53 -3.30 -11.58
CA LYS A 490 15.62 -3.44 -12.57
C LYS A 490 16.72 -4.38 -12.11
N ALA A 491 17.13 -4.29 -10.84
CA ALA A 491 18.15 -5.15 -10.26
C ALA A 491 17.73 -6.63 -10.23
N ASN A 492 16.43 -6.92 -10.19
CA ASN A 492 15.88 -8.28 -10.26
C ASN A 492 15.51 -8.71 -11.69
N GLY A 493 16.04 -8.05 -12.72
CA GLY A 493 15.83 -8.40 -14.13
C GLY A 493 14.51 -7.91 -14.72
N GLY A 494 13.80 -7.04 -13.99
CA GLY A 494 12.64 -6.32 -14.51
C GLY A 494 13.02 -5.16 -15.43
N PRO A 495 12.10 -4.69 -16.28
CA PRO A 495 12.35 -3.56 -17.17
C PRO A 495 12.30 -2.20 -16.44
N SER A 496 11.22 -1.94 -15.70
CA SER A 496 11.00 -0.72 -14.93
C SER A 496 9.76 -0.86 -14.04
N PHE A 497 9.60 0.03 -13.07
CA PHE A 497 8.35 0.19 -12.32
C PHE A 497 7.17 0.38 -13.27
N SER A 498 7.27 1.31 -14.24
CA SER A 498 6.16 1.65 -15.13
C SER A 498 5.68 0.46 -15.96
N ASP A 499 6.62 -0.36 -16.45
CA ASP A 499 6.28 -1.55 -17.24
C ASP A 499 5.66 -2.65 -16.38
N GLU A 500 6.19 -2.92 -15.17
CA GLU A 500 5.60 -3.92 -14.27
C GLU A 500 4.25 -3.47 -13.72
N PHE A 501 4.07 -2.18 -13.47
CA PHE A 501 2.79 -1.60 -13.07
C PHE A 501 1.76 -1.76 -14.19
N ALA A 502 2.12 -1.51 -15.46
CA ALA A 502 1.26 -1.76 -16.60
C ALA A 502 0.87 -3.24 -16.77
N ARG A 503 1.81 -4.16 -16.51
CA ARG A 503 1.53 -5.62 -16.52
C ARG A 503 0.59 -6.04 -15.39
N PHE A 504 0.74 -5.45 -14.21
CA PHE A 504 -0.18 -5.63 -13.10
C PHE A 504 -1.58 -5.11 -13.46
N GLY A 505 -1.69 -3.90 -14.03
CA GLY A 505 -2.96 -3.37 -14.53
C GLY A 505 -3.62 -4.29 -15.57
N ALA A 506 -2.84 -4.77 -16.55
CA ALA A 506 -3.31 -5.73 -17.55
C ALA A 506 -3.77 -7.05 -16.91
N THR A 507 -3.07 -7.51 -15.86
CA THR A 507 -3.44 -8.70 -15.10
C THR A 507 -4.78 -8.52 -14.39
N ALA A 508 -4.92 -7.42 -13.64
CA ALA A 508 -6.11 -7.11 -12.86
C ALA A 508 -7.34 -6.86 -13.76
N PHE A 509 -7.28 -5.83 -14.62
CA PHE A 509 -8.43 -5.38 -15.40
C PHE A 509 -8.69 -6.23 -16.65
N GLY A 510 -7.68 -6.96 -17.15
CA GLY A 510 -7.87 -8.07 -18.09
C GLY A 510 -8.48 -9.32 -17.46
N GLN A 511 -8.59 -9.36 -16.12
CA GLN A 511 -9.07 -10.50 -15.33
C GLN A 511 -8.42 -11.81 -15.78
N LEU A 512 -7.09 -11.82 -15.77
CA LEU A 512 -6.33 -12.95 -16.28
C LEU A 512 -6.48 -14.18 -15.37
N PRO A 513 -6.59 -15.39 -15.94
CA PRO A 513 -6.67 -16.61 -15.17
C PRO A 513 -5.34 -16.94 -14.47
N ALA A 514 -5.40 -17.81 -13.47
CA ALA A 514 -4.22 -18.32 -12.76
C ALA A 514 -3.32 -19.21 -13.65
N VAL A 515 -3.92 -19.89 -14.63
CA VAL A 515 -3.27 -20.86 -15.52
C VAL A 515 -3.53 -20.47 -16.96
N GLY A 516 -2.58 -20.77 -17.87
CA GLY A 516 -2.70 -20.41 -19.28
C GLY A 516 -2.44 -18.92 -19.55
N THR A 517 -1.92 -18.20 -18.56
CA THR A 517 -1.50 -16.80 -18.69
C THR A 517 -0.05 -16.72 -19.19
N PRO A 518 0.30 -15.76 -20.08
CA PRO A 518 1.67 -15.57 -20.52
C PRO A 518 2.62 -15.24 -19.37
N ALA A 519 3.88 -15.63 -19.50
CA ALA A 519 4.90 -15.33 -18.50
C ALA A 519 5.02 -13.81 -18.25
N GLY A 520 5.14 -13.43 -16.98
CA GLY A 520 5.16 -12.02 -16.57
C GLY A 520 3.78 -11.40 -16.34
N TYR A 521 2.71 -12.18 -16.41
CA TYR A 521 1.34 -11.77 -16.09
C TYR A 521 0.67 -12.78 -15.15
N GLY A 522 -0.46 -12.39 -14.56
CA GLY A 522 -1.27 -13.28 -13.72
C GLY A 522 -0.78 -13.39 -12.28
N TYR A 523 -1.53 -14.17 -11.51
CA TYR A 523 -1.16 -14.64 -10.17
C TYR A 523 -1.02 -16.17 -10.19
N PRO A 524 0.00 -16.73 -10.87
CA PRO A 524 0.23 -18.16 -10.85
C PRO A 524 0.69 -18.62 -9.45
N SER A 525 0.54 -19.91 -9.18
CA SER A 525 1.23 -20.54 -8.05
C SER A 525 2.73 -20.55 -8.35
N THR A 526 3.56 -20.17 -7.38
CA THR A 526 5.02 -20.27 -7.51
C THR A 526 5.68 -20.58 -6.18
N VAL A 527 6.89 -21.14 -6.24
CA VAL A 527 7.71 -21.42 -5.06
C VAL A 527 8.81 -20.38 -4.98
N ALA A 528 8.92 -19.71 -3.84
CA ALA A 528 9.95 -18.72 -3.54
C ALA A 528 10.66 -19.12 -2.25
N GLY A 529 11.81 -19.78 -2.37
CA GLY A 529 12.50 -20.38 -1.22
C GLY A 529 11.64 -21.47 -0.57
N ALA A 530 11.39 -21.36 0.73
CA ALA A 530 10.54 -22.28 1.49
C ALA A 530 9.02 -21.98 1.38
N TYR A 531 8.63 -20.94 0.64
CA TYR A 531 7.27 -20.44 0.60
C TYR A 531 6.59 -20.82 -0.71
N THR A 532 5.33 -21.25 -0.62
CA THR A 532 4.45 -21.41 -1.76
C THR A 532 3.54 -20.19 -1.86
N LEU A 533 3.75 -19.36 -2.88
CA LEU A 533 2.85 -18.26 -3.19
C LEU A 533 1.64 -18.81 -3.93
N GLN A 534 0.46 -18.66 -3.35
CA GLN A 534 -0.77 -19.25 -3.87
C GLN A 534 -1.19 -18.64 -5.21
N ALA A 535 -1.84 -19.44 -6.05
CA ALA A 535 -2.44 -18.94 -7.28
C ALA A 535 -3.73 -18.15 -6.99
N LYS A 536 -4.08 -17.21 -7.88
CA LYS A 536 -5.40 -16.58 -7.91
C LYS A 536 -5.91 -16.44 -9.33
N ASP A 537 -7.08 -17.04 -9.56
CA ASP A 537 -7.84 -16.81 -10.79
C ASP A 537 -8.66 -15.52 -10.63
N LEU A 538 -8.43 -14.55 -11.52
CA LEU A 538 -9.16 -13.28 -11.54
C LEU A 538 -10.37 -13.30 -12.47
N SER A 539 -10.50 -14.33 -13.32
CA SER A 539 -11.60 -14.45 -14.28
C SER A 539 -12.99 -14.52 -13.66
N PRO A 540 -13.22 -15.12 -12.47
CA PRO A 540 -14.55 -15.15 -11.85
C PRO A 540 -14.83 -13.94 -10.94
N LEU A 541 -13.86 -13.03 -10.76
CA LEU A 541 -14.05 -11.91 -9.82
C LEU A 541 -14.98 -10.84 -10.39
N ALA A 542 -15.70 -10.16 -9.51
CA ALA A 542 -16.46 -8.98 -9.89
C ALA A 542 -15.50 -7.87 -10.31
N LEU A 543 -15.90 -7.12 -11.34
CA LEU A 543 -15.19 -5.94 -11.81
C LEU A 543 -16.18 -4.79 -11.95
N ALA A 544 -15.85 -3.64 -11.37
CA ALA A 544 -16.68 -2.44 -11.46
C ALA A 544 -16.68 -1.85 -12.88
N ALA A 545 -17.42 -0.78 -13.11
CA ALA A 545 -17.20 0.06 -14.29
C ALA A 545 -15.93 0.91 -14.09
N PRO A 546 -15.23 1.32 -15.17
CA PRO A 546 -14.08 2.21 -15.04
C PRO A 546 -14.43 3.49 -14.26
N ALA A 547 -13.60 3.84 -13.30
CA ALA A 547 -13.77 5.06 -12.52
C ALA A 547 -13.63 6.32 -13.39
N SER A 548 -14.40 7.35 -13.06
CA SER A 548 -14.36 8.64 -13.75
C SER A 548 -12.99 9.31 -13.61
N LEU A 549 -12.46 9.84 -14.71
CA LEU A 549 -11.19 10.58 -14.78
C LEU A 549 -11.40 12.10 -14.89
N THR A 550 -12.52 12.60 -14.39
CA THR A 550 -12.88 14.03 -14.49
C THR A 550 -11.86 14.97 -13.84
N SER A 551 -11.11 14.50 -12.84
CA SER A 551 -10.02 15.23 -12.19
C SER A 551 -8.65 15.03 -12.86
N GLY A 552 -8.59 14.34 -14.00
CA GLY A 552 -7.36 14.00 -14.72
C GLY A 552 -6.93 12.54 -14.52
N TYR A 553 -5.79 12.17 -15.12
CA TYR A 553 -5.23 10.82 -15.00
C TYR A 553 -4.06 10.80 -14.03
N ALA A 554 -4.35 10.54 -12.76
CA ALA A 554 -3.38 10.70 -11.68
C ALA A 554 -2.15 9.76 -11.82
N ALA A 555 -1.06 10.16 -11.16
CA ALA A 555 0.18 9.38 -11.09
C ALA A 555 -0.07 7.95 -10.57
N THR A 556 0.60 6.95 -11.15
CA THR A 556 0.50 5.54 -10.75
C THR A 556 -0.93 5.02 -10.63
N THR A 557 -1.74 5.26 -11.67
CA THR A 557 -3.13 4.79 -11.75
C THR A 557 -3.38 3.95 -13.02
N HIS A 558 -4.48 3.21 -12.99
CA HIS A 558 -5.01 2.48 -14.14
C HIS A 558 -6.39 2.99 -14.53
N THR A 559 -6.74 2.87 -15.79
CA THR A 559 -8.12 2.91 -16.27
C THR A 559 -8.27 1.90 -17.40
N TYR A 560 -9.48 1.57 -17.81
CA TYR A 560 -9.68 0.59 -18.87
C TYR A 560 -10.96 0.82 -19.67
N GLN A 561 -11.00 0.19 -20.84
CA GLN A 561 -12.18 0.00 -21.67
C GLN A 561 -12.31 -1.50 -21.97
N ARG A 562 -13.52 -2.02 -21.93
CA ARG A 562 -13.81 -3.43 -22.22
C ARG A 562 -14.87 -3.56 -23.29
N ASP A 563 -14.61 -4.45 -24.24
CA ASP A 563 -15.49 -4.76 -25.36
C ASP A 563 -15.60 -6.27 -25.56
N THR A 564 -16.75 -6.73 -26.08
CA THR A 564 -16.97 -8.13 -26.44
C THR A 564 -17.05 -8.27 -27.96
N ILE A 565 -16.21 -9.10 -28.55
CA ILE A 565 -16.21 -9.31 -30.00
C ILE A 565 -17.57 -9.86 -30.44
N ALA A 566 -18.27 -9.16 -31.33
CA ALA A 566 -19.60 -9.57 -31.81
C ALA A 566 -19.55 -10.79 -32.74
N ALA A 567 -20.70 -11.44 -32.90
CA ALA A 567 -20.89 -12.53 -33.84
C ALA A 567 -20.46 -12.15 -35.27
N GLY A 568 -19.78 -13.07 -35.96
CA GLY A 568 -19.34 -12.88 -37.35
C GLY A 568 -18.16 -11.93 -37.55
N LYS A 569 -17.56 -11.40 -36.49
CA LYS A 569 -16.35 -10.55 -36.58
C LYS A 569 -15.07 -11.36 -36.42
N THR A 570 -14.10 -11.06 -37.27
CA THR A 570 -12.77 -11.68 -37.29
C THR A 570 -11.64 -10.70 -36.96
N SER A 571 -11.99 -9.41 -36.74
CA SER A 571 -11.07 -8.37 -36.31
C SER A 571 -11.66 -7.49 -35.20
N TYR A 572 -10.78 -7.03 -34.31
CA TYR A 572 -11.06 -6.03 -33.29
C TYR A 572 -10.46 -4.69 -33.71
N VAL A 573 -11.31 -3.68 -33.95
CA VAL A 573 -10.89 -2.39 -34.50
C VAL A 573 -11.37 -1.22 -33.64
N ARG A 574 -10.42 -0.41 -33.18
CA ARG A 574 -10.65 0.90 -32.54
C ARG A 574 -9.79 1.97 -33.20
N ASN A 575 -10.42 3.06 -33.62
CA ASN A 575 -9.75 4.18 -34.26
C ASN A 575 -9.61 5.35 -33.30
N GLY A 576 -8.46 6.03 -33.35
CA GLY A 576 -8.23 7.24 -32.57
C GLY A 576 -8.05 6.98 -31.07
N VAL A 577 -7.42 5.87 -30.68
CA VAL A 577 -7.05 5.62 -29.28
C VAL A 577 -5.95 6.60 -28.90
N VAL A 578 -6.15 7.38 -27.83
CA VAL A 578 -5.19 8.38 -27.37
C VAL A 578 -4.46 7.87 -26.13
N VAL A 579 -3.14 7.75 -26.23
CA VAL A 579 -2.24 7.37 -25.14
C VAL A 579 -1.46 8.61 -24.70
N PRO A 580 -1.72 9.15 -23.49
CA PRO A 580 -1.03 10.33 -22.97
C PRO A 580 0.50 10.19 -22.94
N ALA A 581 1.20 11.33 -22.89
CA ALA A 581 2.65 11.39 -22.73
C ALA A 581 3.11 10.60 -21.48
N ASN A 582 4.20 9.85 -21.58
CA ASN A 582 4.79 9.06 -20.49
C ASN A 582 3.83 8.03 -19.84
N THR A 583 2.86 7.53 -20.61
CA THR A 583 1.93 6.47 -20.19
C THR A 583 1.97 5.29 -21.16
N SER A 584 1.36 4.17 -20.79
CA SER A 584 1.29 2.98 -21.64
C SER A 584 -0.14 2.51 -21.85
N LEU A 585 -0.37 1.85 -22.99
CA LEU A 585 -1.56 1.08 -23.29
C LEU A 585 -1.19 -0.41 -23.37
N MET A 586 -1.98 -1.24 -22.72
CA MET A 586 -1.99 -2.69 -22.87
C MET A 586 -3.31 -3.09 -23.52
N VAL A 587 -3.28 -3.92 -24.56
CA VAL A 587 -4.48 -4.51 -25.17
C VAL A 587 -4.48 -6.00 -24.87
N ILE A 588 -5.54 -6.51 -24.26
CA ILE A 588 -5.70 -7.90 -23.87
C ILE A 588 -6.87 -8.50 -24.64
N ILE A 589 -6.67 -9.64 -25.29
CA ILE A 589 -7.75 -10.43 -25.92
C ILE A 589 -7.70 -11.84 -25.35
N LYS A 590 -8.82 -12.30 -24.76
CA LYS A 590 -8.93 -13.64 -24.16
C LYS A 590 -10.25 -14.31 -24.46
#